data_AF-D7GQM4-F1
#
_entry.id   AF-D7GQM4-F1
#
_cell.length_a   1.000
_cell.length_b   1.000
_cell.length_c   1.000
_cell.angle_alpha   90.00
_cell.angle_beta   90.00
_cell.angle_gamma   90.00
#
_symmetry.space_group_name_H-M   'P 1'
#
loop_
_entity.id
_entity.type
_entity.pdbx_description
1 polymer ?
#
loop_
_entity_poly.entity_id
_entity_poly.type
_entity_poly.pdbx_seq_one_letter_code
_entity_poly.pdbx_strand_id
1 'polypeptide(L)'
;MQAQKVEMPEGYNAKVTAFMMEIMPKEPLDLQDVAEMERRFLNYVQKCSEWDMKVGNQAAYMAIGITKEQAWEWENVVKGNPARSDFIKKVRQFCGVFREGLMQDGKVNPVTGIFWQKNYDGMKDQTEMVLTPNNPLGEQKDMKALEQKYLESAYDGSEVAEGTFTEITESPEGTEGQKD
;
A
#
# COMPACT_ATOMS: atom_id res chain seq x y z
N MET A 1 4.37 18.49 -16.30
CA MET A 1 3.11 18.19 -17.03
C MET A 1 2.09 19.24 -16.61
N GLN A 2 1.60 20.07 -17.52
CA GLN A 2 0.49 20.96 -17.19
C GLN A 2 -0.75 20.10 -16.94
N ALA A 3 -1.42 20.29 -15.80
CA ALA A 3 -2.73 19.71 -15.57
C ALA A 3 -3.67 20.31 -16.62
N GLN A 4 -4.08 19.50 -17.59
CA GLN A 4 -5.10 19.91 -18.55
C GLN A 4 -6.33 20.29 -17.73
N LYS A 5 -6.80 21.53 -17.87
CA LYS A 5 -7.97 22.02 -17.15
C LYS A 5 -9.17 21.30 -17.76
N VAL A 6 -9.57 20.18 -17.16
CA VAL A 6 -10.73 19.41 -17.63
C VAL A 6 -11.98 20.17 -17.21
N GLU A 7 -12.59 20.86 -18.15
CA GLU A 7 -13.92 21.42 -17.96
C GLU A 7 -14.92 20.27 -17.89
N MET A 8 -15.65 20.16 -16.78
CA MET A 8 -16.63 19.10 -16.60
C MET A 8 -17.87 19.42 -17.44
N PRO A 9 -18.34 18.49 -18.29
CA PRO A 9 -19.56 18.69 -19.06
C PRO A 9 -20.76 18.98 -18.14
N GLU A 10 -21.67 19.85 -18.60
CA GLU A 10 -22.93 20.07 -17.93
C GLU A 10 -23.70 18.75 -17.75
N GLY A 11 -24.30 18.55 -16.57
CA GLY A 11 -25.01 17.31 -16.25
C GLY A 11 -24.13 16.11 -15.88
N TYR A 12 -22.79 16.21 -15.94
CA TYR A 12 -21.89 15.11 -15.57
C TYR A 12 -22.17 14.57 -14.17
N ASN A 13 -22.26 15.46 -13.16
CA ASN A 13 -22.53 15.04 -11.79
C ASN A 13 -23.91 14.37 -11.65
N ALA A 14 -24.94 14.87 -12.34
CA ALA A 14 -26.27 14.27 -12.33
C ALA A 14 -26.25 12.86 -12.93
N LYS A 15 -25.53 12.66 -14.05
CA LYS A 15 -25.32 11.34 -14.66
C LYS A 15 -24.64 10.38 -13.68
N VAL A 16 -23.58 10.83 -13.02
CA VAL A 16 -22.82 10.00 -12.06
C VAL A 16 -23.69 9.61 -10.86
N THR A 17 -24.44 10.56 -10.27
CA THR A 17 -25.33 10.28 -9.14
C THR A 17 -26.47 9.35 -9.52
N ALA A 18 -27.10 9.57 -10.68
CA ALA A 18 -28.16 8.69 -11.17
C ALA A 18 -27.65 7.26 -11.41
N PHE A 19 -26.45 7.12 -11.96
CA PHE A 19 -25.80 5.82 -12.13
C PHE A 19 -25.56 5.12 -10.79
N MET A 20 -25.08 5.85 -9.77
CA MET A 20 -24.87 5.29 -8.43
C MET A 20 -26.18 4.78 -7.80
N MET A 21 -27.29 5.49 -8.02
CA MET A 21 -28.61 5.04 -7.57
C MET A 21 -29.09 3.79 -8.32
N GLU A 22 -28.82 3.70 -9.63
CA GLU A 22 -29.23 2.57 -10.47
C GLU A 22 -28.52 1.27 -10.09
N ILE A 23 -27.23 1.33 -9.76
CA ILE A 23 -26.44 0.14 -9.39
C ILE A 23 -26.57 -0.23 -7.91
N MET A 24 -27.25 0.58 -7.11
CA MET A 24 -27.42 0.32 -5.68
C MET A 24 -28.35 -0.90 -5.47
N PRO A 25 -27.91 -1.91 -4.69
CA PRO A 25 -28.76 -3.04 -4.36
C PRO A 25 -30.03 -2.59 -3.64
N LYS A 26 -31.18 -3.10 -4.10
CA LYS A 26 -32.49 -2.82 -3.48
C LYS A 26 -32.85 -3.82 -2.39
N GLU A 27 -32.17 -4.97 -2.39
CA GLU A 27 -32.43 -6.09 -1.48
C GLU A 27 -31.13 -6.51 -0.78
N PRO A 28 -31.22 -6.98 0.48
CA PRO A 28 -30.06 -7.48 1.20
C PRO A 28 -29.42 -8.64 0.43
N LEU A 29 -28.11 -8.79 0.60
CA LEU A 29 -27.34 -9.89 0.01
C LEU A 29 -27.20 -11.02 1.03
N ASP A 30 -27.52 -12.25 0.64
CA ASP A 30 -27.00 -13.42 1.34
C ASP A 30 -25.52 -13.60 0.98
N LEU A 31 -24.65 -13.40 1.97
CA LEU A 31 -23.21 -13.53 1.79
C LEU A 31 -22.75 -14.95 1.50
N GLN A 32 -23.60 -15.97 1.48
CA GLN A 32 -23.22 -17.32 1.04
C GLN A 32 -23.60 -17.61 -0.41
N ASP A 33 -24.47 -16.78 -1.02
CA ASP A 33 -24.92 -16.94 -2.40
C ASP A 33 -23.96 -16.27 -3.39
N VAL A 34 -22.93 -17.01 -3.78
CA VAL A 34 -21.95 -16.55 -4.77
C VAL A 34 -22.58 -16.37 -6.16
N ALA A 35 -23.60 -17.14 -6.51
CA ALA A 35 -24.26 -17.02 -7.81
C ALA A 35 -25.02 -15.69 -7.93
N GLU A 36 -25.69 -15.26 -6.86
CA GLU A 36 -26.32 -13.94 -6.81
C GLU A 36 -25.27 -12.82 -6.83
N MET A 37 -24.15 -12.97 -6.11
CA MET A 37 -23.05 -12.00 -6.20
C MET A 37 -22.50 -11.87 -7.62
N GLU A 38 -22.33 -12.98 -8.34
CA GLU A 38 -21.92 -12.98 -9.76
C GLU A 38 -22.95 -12.27 -10.64
N ARG A 39 -24.25 -12.54 -10.47
CA ARG A 39 -25.31 -11.85 -11.21
C ARG A 39 -25.30 -10.34 -10.98
N ARG A 40 -25.14 -9.90 -9.73
CA ARG A 40 -25.07 -8.47 -9.38
C ARG A 40 -23.85 -7.80 -10.00
N PHE A 41 -22.69 -8.45 -9.96
CA PHE A 41 -21.48 -7.93 -10.59
C PHE A 41 -21.62 -7.81 -12.12
N LEU A 42 -22.16 -8.84 -12.79
CA LEU A 42 -22.36 -8.81 -14.24
C LEU A 42 -23.38 -7.74 -14.65
N ASN A 43 -24.47 -7.57 -13.89
CA ASN A 43 -25.42 -6.48 -14.10
C ASN A 43 -24.74 -5.11 -13.96
N TYR A 44 -23.89 -4.93 -12.95
CA TYR A 44 -23.08 -3.71 -12.80
C TYR A 44 -22.20 -3.43 -14.03
N VAL A 45 -21.46 -4.44 -14.51
CA VAL A 45 -20.62 -4.29 -15.71
C VAL A 45 -21.45 -3.95 -16.94
N GLN A 46 -22.61 -4.59 -17.11
CA GLN A 46 -23.55 -4.27 -18.18
C GLN A 46 -24.03 -2.83 -18.09
N LYS A 47 -24.45 -2.37 -16.91
CA LYS A 47 -24.87 -0.97 -16.67
C LYS A 47 -23.75 0.02 -16.95
N CYS A 48 -22.50 -0.30 -16.58
CA CYS A 48 -21.34 0.49 -16.96
C CYS A 48 -21.24 0.66 -18.48
N SER A 49 -21.43 -0.43 -19.24
CA SER A 49 -21.42 -0.38 -20.69
C SER A 49 -22.59 0.43 -21.27
N GLU A 50 -23.81 0.22 -20.78
CA GLU A 50 -25.02 0.89 -21.25
C GLU A 50 -24.99 2.40 -21.02
N TRP A 51 -24.45 2.82 -19.87
CA TRP A 51 -24.44 4.23 -19.45
C TRP A 51 -23.14 4.95 -19.81
N ASP A 52 -22.20 4.27 -20.48
CA ASP A 52 -20.86 4.80 -20.75
C ASP A 52 -20.18 5.31 -19.45
N MET A 53 -20.04 4.39 -18.50
CA MET A 53 -19.45 4.63 -17.18
C MET A 53 -18.23 3.74 -16.97
N LYS A 54 -17.21 4.28 -16.30
CA LYS A 54 -15.99 3.54 -15.98
C LYS A 54 -16.26 2.44 -14.93
N VAL A 55 -15.64 1.29 -15.13
CA VAL A 55 -15.62 0.21 -14.15
C VAL A 55 -14.60 0.50 -13.04
N GLY A 56 -14.94 0.25 -11.78
CA GLY A 56 -14.04 0.45 -10.65
C GLY A 56 -14.41 -0.40 -9.43
N ASN A 57 -13.40 -0.75 -8.60
CA ASN A 57 -13.60 -1.70 -7.50
C ASN A 57 -14.66 -1.22 -6.49
N GLN A 58 -14.64 0.07 -6.10
CA GLN A 58 -15.59 0.60 -5.11
C GLN A 58 -17.05 0.51 -5.60
N ALA A 59 -17.29 0.89 -6.85
CA ALA A 59 -18.60 0.78 -7.46
C ALA A 59 -19.04 -0.68 -7.65
N ALA A 60 -18.10 -1.58 -7.99
CA ALA A 60 -18.37 -3.01 -8.06
C ALA A 60 -18.79 -3.59 -6.71
N TYR A 61 -18.05 -3.29 -5.63
CA TYR A 61 -18.39 -3.75 -4.27
C TYR A 61 -19.75 -3.22 -3.82
N MET A 62 -20.01 -1.93 -4.07
CA MET A 62 -21.31 -1.31 -3.81
C MET A 62 -22.43 -2.02 -4.56
N ALA A 63 -22.25 -2.32 -5.85
CA ALA A 63 -23.27 -2.94 -6.67
C ALA A 63 -23.51 -4.43 -6.34
N ILE A 64 -22.49 -5.14 -5.86
CA ILE A 64 -22.65 -6.48 -5.30
C ILE A 64 -23.43 -6.41 -3.98
N GLY A 65 -23.21 -5.36 -3.18
CA GLY A 65 -23.80 -5.19 -1.85
C GLY A 65 -22.87 -5.62 -0.72
N ILE A 66 -21.56 -5.45 -0.92
CA ILE A 66 -20.52 -5.76 0.07
C ILE A 66 -19.67 -4.52 0.35
N THR A 67 -19.01 -4.50 1.51
CA THR A 67 -18.05 -3.45 1.83
C THR A 67 -16.65 -3.79 1.33
N LYS A 68 -15.79 -2.77 1.25
CA LYS A 68 -14.37 -2.95 0.92
C LYS A 68 -13.67 -3.86 1.94
N GLU A 69 -14.04 -3.74 3.21
CA GLU A 69 -13.48 -4.52 4.32
C GLU A 69 -13.84 -6.00 4.17
N GLN A 70 -15.08 -6.31 3.79
CA GLN A 70 -15.49 -7.69 3.49
C GLN A 70 -14.71 -8.27 2.30
N ALA A 71 -14.57 -7.50 1.21
CA ALA A 71 -13.79 -7.92 0.06
C ALA A 71 -12.31 -8.20 0.43
N TRP A 72 -11.71 -7.33 1.25
CA TRP A 72 -10.35 -7.52 1.75
C TRP A 72 -10.23 -8.75 2.65
N GLU A 73 -11.17 -8.96 3.56
CA GLU A 73 -11.18 -10.11 4.48
C GLU A 73 -11.27 -11.43 3.71
N TRP A 74 -12.20 -11.52 2.74
CA TRP A 74 -12.40 -12.72 1.96
C TRP A 74 -11.19 -13.07 1.11
N GLU A 75 -10.41 -12.08 0.71
CA GLU A 75 -9.19 -12.31 -0.04
C GLU A 75 -8.01 -12.74 0.85
N ASN A 76 -7.80 -12.06 1.97
CA ASN A 76 -6.55 -12.17 2.75
C ASN A 76 -6.63 -13.17 3.90
N VAL A 77 -7.80 -13.31 4.52
CA VAL A 77 -7.99 -14.15 5.71
C VAL A 77 -8.52 -15.53 5.34
N VAL A 78 -9.20 -15.65 4.19
CA VAL A 78 -9.73 -16.90 3.61
C VAL A 78 -10.43 -17.77 4.65
N LYS A 79 -11.47 -17.23 5.29
CA LYS A 79 -12.33 -17.95 6.24
C LYS A 79 -13.75 -18.12 5.70
N GLY A 80 -14.34 -19.30 5.94
CA GLY A 80 -15.69 -19.63 5.51
C GLY A 80 -15.73 -20.16 4.07
N ASN A 81 -16.67 -19.66 3.26
CA ASN A 81 -16.92 -20.15 1.90
C ASN A 81 -15.78 -19.77 0.92
N PRO A 82 -14.98 -20.74 0.41
CA PRO A 82 -13.86 -20.46 -0.48
C PRO A 82 -14.27 -19.89 -1.84
N ALA A 83 -15.49 -20.20 -2.32
CA ALA A 83 -15.99 -19.68 -3.59
C ALA A 83 -16.14 -18.16 -3.57
N ARG A 84 -16.36 -17.55 -2.39
CA ARG A 84 -16.35 -16.08 -2.25
C ARG A 84 -14.97 -15.48 -2.48
N SER A 85 -13.94 -16.10 -1.92
CA SER A 85 -12.56 -15.64 -2.06
C SER A 85 -12.16 -15.64 -3.53
N ASP A 86 -12.51 -16.71 -4.25
CA ASP A 86 -12.26 -16.82 -5.69
C ASP A 86 -13.07 -15.80 -6.49
N PHE A 87 -14.34 -15.61 -6.14
CA PHE A 87 -15.20 -14.61 -6.76
C PHE A 87 -14.63 -13.18 -6.63
N ILE A 88 -14.22 -12.75 -5.42
CA ILE A 88 -13.68 -11.39 -5.23
C ILE A 88 -12.36 -11.20 -5.95
N LYS A 89 -11.50 -12.23 -6.02
CA LYS A 89 -10.28 -12.17 -6.83
C LYS A 89 -10.62 -11.94 -8.31
N LYS A 90 -11.66 -12.61 -8.85
CA LYS A 90 -12.14 -12.39 -10.23
C LYS A 90 -12.67 -10.96 -10.43
N VAL A 91 -13.49 -10.44 -9.51
CA VAL A 91 -14.03 -9.07 -9.58
C VAL A 91 -12.89 -8.05 -9.65
N ARG A 92 -11.89 -8.20 -8.77
CA ARG A 92 -10.75 -7.30 -8.74
C ARG A 92 -9.89 -7.39 -10.00
N GLN A 93 -9.64 -8.62 -10.48
CA GLN A 93 -8.91 -8.83 -11.73
C GLN A 93 -9.61 -8.16 -12.91
N PHE A 94 -10.93 -8.32 -13.04
CA PHE A 94 -11.71 -7.67 -14.09
C PHE A 94 -11.55 -6.14 -14.05
N CYS A 95 -11.72 -5.56 -12.85
CA CYS A 95 -11.58 -4.13 -12.68
C CYS A 95 -10.13 -3.65 -12.93
N GLY A 96 -9.13 -4.48 -12.60
CA GLY A 96 -7.72 -4.26 -12.88
C GLY A 96 -7.42 -4.19 -14.38
N VAL A 97 -7.89 -5.19 -15.14
CA VAL A 97 -7.75 -5.23 -16.61
C VAL A 97 -8.40 -4.02 -17.27
N PHE A 98 -9.61 -3.63 -16.83
CA PHE A 98 -10.27 -2.44 -17.37
C PHE A 98 -9.47 -1.16 -17.10
N ARG A 99 -8.96 -0.98 -15.87
CA ARG A 99 -8.11 0.16 -15.51
C ARG A 99 -6.81 0.17 -16.32
N GLU A 100 -6.19 -0.98 -16.50
CA GLU A 100 -4.96 -1.13 -17.29
C GLU A 100 -5.16 -0.64 -18.73
N GLY A 101 -6.26 -1.05 -19.38
CA GLY A 101 -6.60 -0.55 -20.72
C GLY A 101 -6.74 0.98 -20.76
N LEU A 102 -7.42 1.58 -19.78
CA LEU A 102 -7.52 3.04 -19.69
C LEU A 102 -6.17 3.72 -19.43
N MET A 103 -5.24 3.06 -18.73
CA MET A 103 -3.89 3.57 -18.50
C MET A 103 -3.05 3.51 -19.77
N GLN A 104 -3.13 2.40 -20.53
CA GLN A 104 -2.46 2.27 -21.83
C GLN A 104 -2.92 3.34 -22.83
N ASP A 105 -4.22 3.68 -22.81
CA ASP A 105 -4.80 4.74 -23.63
C ASP A 105 -4.47 6.17 -23.14
N GLY A 106 -3.79 6.34 -22.01
CA GLY A 106 -3.55 7.65 -21.40
C GLY A 106 -4.80 8.34 -20.83
N LYS A 107 -5.91 7.60 -20.66
CA LYS A 107 -7.19 8.10 -20.13
C LYS A 107 -7.24 8.14 -18.59
N VAL A 108 -6.18 7.68 -17.94
CA VAL A 108 -5.98 7.73 -16.48
C VAL A 108 -4.70 8.51 -16.20
N ASN A 109 -4.77 9.45 -15.25
CA ASN A 109 -3.59 10.15 -14.78
C ASN A 109 -2.55 9.13 -14.24
N PRO A 110 -1.28 9.18 -14.66
CA PRO A 110 -0.29 8.18 -14.26
C PRO A 110 -0.14 8.00 -12.74
N VAL A 111 -0.19 9.09 -11.96
CA VAL A 111 -0.08 9.05 -10.50
C VAL A 111 -1.29 8.35 -9.89
N THR A 112 -2.49 8.65 -10.40
CA THR A 112 -3.73 7.97 -9.98
C THR A 112 -3.70 6.49 -10.35
N GLY A 113 -3.22 6.15 -11.55
CA GLY A 113 -3.05 4.78 -12.00
C GLY A 113 -2.13 3.98 -11.07
N ILE A 114 -0.92 4.50 -10.80
CA ILE A 114 0.05 3.89 -9.87
C ILE A 114 -0.57 3.72 -8.47
N PHE A 115 -1.26 4.74 -7.96
CA PHE A 115 -1.91 4.66 -6.65
C PHE A 115 -2.97 3.55 -6.60
N TRP A 116 -3.80 3.41 -7.63
CA TRP A 116 -4.80 2.34 -7.68
C TRP A 116 -4.19 0.96 -7.86
N GLN A 117 -3.17 0.82 -8.71
CA GLN A 117 -2.48 -0.45 -8.95
C GLN A 117 -1.83 -0.98 -7.66
N LYS A 118 -1.22 -0.11 -6.86
CA LYS A 118 -0.66 -0.48 -5.55
C LYS A 118 -1.73 -0.93 -4.58
N ASN A 119 -2.83 -0.18 -4.49
CA ASN A 119 -3.87 -0.42 -3.47
C ASN A 119 -4.76 -1.61 -3.77
N TYR A 120 -5.06 -1.87 -5.04
CA TYR A 120 -5.96 -2.94 -5.43
C TYR A 120 -5.20 -4.14 -5.97
N ASP A 121 -4.19 -3.93 -6.81
CA ASP A 121 -3.57 -5.00 -7.56
C ASP A 121 -2.25 -5.50 -6.91
N GLY A 122 -1.93 -4.99 -5.71
CA GLY A 122 -0.82 -5.47 -4.88
C GLY A 122 0.57 -5.13 -5.40
N MET A 123 0.67 -4.19 -6.36
CA MET A 123 1.96 -3.77 -6.90
C MET A 123 2.75 -2.93 -5.90
N LYS A 124 4.08 -2.95 -6.03
CA LYS A 124 5.01 -2.20 -5.19
C LYS A 124 6.10 -1.55 -6.04
N ASP A 125 6.53 -0.36 -5.64
CA ASP A 125 7.71 0.26 -6.26
C ASP A 125 8.94 -0.59 -5.93
N GLN A 126 9.79 -0.81 -6.94
CA GLN A 126 11.12 -1.37 -6.75
C GLN A 126 12.12 -0.23 -6.91
N THR A 127 12.96 -0.04 -5.90
CA THR A 127 14.06 0.93 -5.92
C THR A 127 15.34 0.21 -5.56
N GLU A 128 16.32 0.25 -6.46
CA GLU A 128 17.66 -0.26 -6.20
C GLU A 128 18.57 0.91 -5.81
N MET A 129 19.20 0.83 -4.64
CA MET A 129 20.17 1.83 -4.18
C MET A 129 21.58 1.25 -4.28
N VAL A 130 22.32 1.66 -5.31
CA VAL A 130 23.74 1.29 -5.43
C VAL A 130 24.56 2.24 -4.56
N LEU A 131 24.87 1.80 -3.35
CA LEU A 131 25.89 2.43 -2.53
C LEU A 131 27.25 2.20 -3.17
N THR A 132 27.77 3.20 -3.88
CA THR A 132 29.19 3.19 -4.26
C THR A 132 29.98 3.51 -3.00
N PRO A 133 30.81 2.58 -2.48
CA PRO A 133 31.66 2.90 -1.34
C PRO A 133 32.62 4.00 -1.77
N ASN A 134 32.40 5.23 -1.32
CA ASN A 134 33.46 6.23 -1.36
C ASN A 134 34.54 5.70 -0.43
N ASN A 135 35.70 5.35 -0.97
CA ASN A 135 36.85 4.99 -0.14
C ASN A 135 37.09 6.17 0.82
N PRO A 136 36.81 6.06 2.13
CA PRO A 136 36.94 7.20 3.05
C PRO A 136 38.40 7.70 3.15
N LEU A 137 39.29 6.92 2.56
CA LEU A 137 40.72 7.12 2.49
C LEU A 137 41.19 7.80 1.17
N GLY A 138 40.36 7.89 0.12
CA GLY A 138 40.77 8.39 -1.21
C GLY A 138 41.76 7.46 -1.93
N GLU A 139 42.35 7.86 -3.06
CA GLU A 139 43.52 7.16 -3.61
C GLU A 139 44.72 7.39 -2.67
N GLN A 140 44.92 6.51 -1.70
CA GLN A 140 46.10 6.61 -0.82
C GLN A 140 47.33 6.11 -1.54
N LYS A 141 48.18 7.06 -1.92
CA LYS A 141 49.54 6.77 -2.41
C LYS A 141 50.63 6.94 -1.35
N ASP A 142 50.32 7.32 -0.11
CA ASP A 142 51.36 7.46 0.92
C ASP A 142 50.88 7.10 2.33
N MET A 143 51.54 6.11 2.93
CA MET A 143 51.30 5.57 4.26
C MET A 143 51.47 6.62 5.36
N LYS A 144 52.34 7.63 5.16
CA LYS A 144 52.61 8.67 6.16
C LYS A 144 51.45 9.65 6.37
N ALA A 145 50.74 9.99 5.30
CA ALA A 145 49.58 10.90 5.39
C ALA A 145 48.40 10.26 6.15
N LEU A 146 48.37 8.92 6.14
CA LEU A 146 47.39 8.08 6.83
C LEU A 146 47.57 8.16 8.35
N GLU A 147 48.81 7.97 8.81
CA GLU A 147 49.17 8.06 10.23
C GLU A 147 48.84 9.43 10.81
N GLN A 148 49.16 10.52 10.10
CA GLN A 148 48.86 11.88 10.55
C GLN A 148 47.36 12.11 10.77
N LYS A 149 46.51 11.64 9.85
CA LYS A 149 45.05 11.77 9.99
C LYS A 149 44.51 11.01 11.20
N TYR A 150 45.04 9.82 11.48
CA TYR A 150 44.64 9.05 12.67
C TYR A 150 45.04 9.77 13.96
N LEU A 151 46.25 10.33 14.02
CA LEU A 151 46.65 11.15 15.16
C LEU A 151 45.73 12.36 15.33
N GLU A 152 45.47 13.11 14.27
CA GLU A 152 44.63 14.32 14.32
C GLU A 152 43.21 14.01 14.80
N SER A 153 42.62 12.90 14.35
CA SER A 153 41.30 12.44 14.79
C SER A 153 41.24 11.93 16.24
N ALA A 154 42.36 11.43 16.77
CA ALA A 154 42.46 10.99 18.16
C ALA A 154 42.62 12.17 19.14
N TYR A 155 43.14 13.30 18.66
CA TYR A 155 43.32 14.52 19.47
C TYR A 155 42.05 15.37 19.62
N ASP A 156 41.08 15.26 18.71
CA ASP A 156 39.82 16.01 18.77
C ASP A 156 38.77 15.41 19.74
N GLY A 157 39.15 14.35 20.48
CA GLY A 157 38.27 13.61 21.40
C GLY A 157 38.58 13.77 22.89
N SER A 158 39.48 14.66 23.29
CA SER A 158 39.89 14.82 24.70
C SER A 158 39.59 16.21 25.28
N GLU A 159 38.32 16.55 25.45
CA GLU A 159 37.92 17.25 26.68
C GLU A 159 37.75 16.19 27.78
N VAL A 160 38.85 15.91 28.48
CA VAL A 160 38.83 15.08 29.69
C VAL A 160 38.21 15.90 30.82
N ALA A 161 36.92 15.70 31.05
CA ALA A 161 36.28 16.09 32.30
C ALA A 161 36.86 15.23 33.43
N GLU A 162 37.60 15.84 34.35
CA GLU A 162 38.05 15.22 35.60
C GLU A 162 36.84 14.78 36.42
N GLY A 163 36.67 13.46 36.60
CA GLY A 163 35.64 12.86 37.43
C GLY A 163 36.17 11.58 38.06
N THR A 164 36.45 11.64 39.35
CA THR A 164 36.96 10.60 40.25
C THR A 164 36.39 9.20 40.01
N PHE A 165 37.29 8.24 39.78
CA PHE A 165 37.02 6.81 39.77
C PHE A 165 36.69 6.34 41.20
N THR A 166 35.45 5.93 41.45
CA THR A 166 35.05 5.22 42.66
C THR A 166 34.99 3.73 42.34
N GLU A 167 35.83 2.95 43.01
CA GLU A 167 35.77 1.48 42.99
C GLU A 167 34.40 1.02 43.47
N ILE A 168 33.69 0.30 42.61
CA ILE A 168 32.48 -0.42 43.01
C ILE A 168 32.96 -1.78 43.55
N THR A 169 33.00 -1.90 44.86
CA THR A 169 33.23 -3.15 45.59
C THR A 169 32.05 -4.09 45.37
N GLU A 170 32.33 -5.31 44.93
CA GLU A 170 31.37 -6.41 44.92
C GLU A 170 30.87 -6.68 46.35
N SER A 171 29.55 -6.58 46.57
CA SER A 171 28.90 -7.03 47.81
C SER A 171 28.25 -8.40 47.61
N PRO A 172 28.24 -9.25 48.65
CA PRO A 172 27.96 -10.68 48.52
C PRO A 172 26.46 -10.97 48.47
N GLU A 173 26.10 -11.99 47.69
CA GLU A 173 24.80 -12.66 47.73
C GLU A 173 24.48 -13.19 49.14
N GLY A 174 23.23 -13.03 49.57
CA GLY A 174 22.74 -13.54 50.85
C GLY A 174 21.24 -13.44 51.04
N THR A 175 20.52 -14.41 50.47
CA THR A 175 19.42 -15.20 51.05
C THR A 175 18.13 -14.56 51.60
N GLU A 176 17.03 -15.01 50.97
CA GLU A 176 15.78 -15.56 51.58
C GLU A 176 14.79 -14.57 52.23
N GLY A 177 13.47 -14.67 52.10
CA GLY A 177 12.55 -15.70 51.62
C GLY A 177 11.28 -15.65 52.49
N GLN A 178 10.07 -15.88 51.93
CA GLN A 178 8.85 -16.37 52.60
C GLN A 178 7.68 -16.38 51.57
N LYS A 179 7.01 -17.50 51.21
CA LYS A 179 6.15 -18.42 51.98
C LYS A 179 5.12 -17.64 52.81
N ASP A 180 3.81 -17.77 52.66
CA ASP A 180 2.95 -18.94 52.45
C ASP A 180 1.70 -18.61 51.60
#